data_AF-A0A062V011-F1
#
_entry.id   AF-A0A062V011-F1
#
_cell.length_a   1.000
_cell.length_b   1.000
_cell.length_c   1.000
_cell.angle_alpha   90.00
_cell.angle_beta   90.00
_cell.angle_gamma   90.00
#
_symmetry.space_group_name_H-M   'P 1'
#
loop_
_entity.id
_entity.type
_entity.pdbx_description
1 polymer ?
#
loop_
_entity_poly.entity_id
_entity_poly.type
_entity_poly.pdbx_seq_one_letter_code
_entity_poly.pdbx_strand_id
1 'polypeptide(L)'
;MKIRRTISIDKSDLETLKPFLNASDNNLSLALRHLIDHYRQETNMNSMTGDQQKIIMLRNKIIENRIAVLMPVPLIRWLLKTNLGVPPLGIFRVIMAKYTKLLGMDSFSFNDYINMINKHVDIFGYKISQNIEMSPDLKNVRISFEAEDPDHLKSTVVIYSCMLAHHPIKLKIRKFMESPNLFIIDYEQCNNEEEAHRSVMEHFGYNQLILDEIQSNFQFWRNITRIIKADHYEDVIISRDILLQLLKYHDFSEQLNNLISTVYSVSIEDTDYQHITEFIEEICKTSGLIHKIEYNDNEIKIYHKFNDEGVINTINDTLINTLRMSGQNFMLKKSDKITILTRSQPLQNHVNEVLRIEPI
;
A
#
# COMPACT_ATOMS: atom_id res chain seq x y z
N MET A 1 6.22 -13.76 -44.41
CA MET A 1 6.42 -13.89 -45.86
C MET A 1 7.69 -14.73 -46.11
N LYS A 2 7.63 -15.81 -46.90
CA LYS A 2 8.81 -16.64 -47.23
C LYS A 2 9.38 -16.17 -48.57
N ILE A 3 10.63 -15.72 -48.57
CA ILE A 3 11.35 -15.31 -49.78
C ILE A 3 12.32 -16.44 -50.16
N ARG A 4 12.24 -16.92 -51.41
CA ARG A 4 13.17 -17.92 -51.94
C ARG A 4 14.28 -17.21 -52.72
N ARG A 5 15.54 -17.54 -52.41
CA ARG A 5 16.73 -17.04 -53.12
C ARG A 5 17.67 -18.21 -53.40
N THR A 6 18.43 -18.10 -54.48
CA THR A 6 19.48 -19.05 -54.84
C THR A 6 20.82 -18.50 -54.38
N ILE A 7 21.66 -19.35 -53.81
CA ILE A 7 23.01 -19.03 -53.35
C ILE A 7 23.99 -20.02 -53.97
N SER A 8 25.17 -19.52 -54.36
CA SER A 8 26.29 -20.36 -54.79
C SER A 8 27.24 -20.52 -53.61
N ILE A 9 27.64 -21.76 -53.31
CA ILE A 9 28.53 -22.09 -52.20
C ILE A 9 29.59 -23.05 -52.74
N ASP A 10 30.83 -22.87 -52.34
CA ASP A 10 31.92 -23.76 -52.72
C ASP A 10 31.75 -25.15 -52.11
N LYS A 11 32.22 -26.16 -52.83
CA LYS A 11 32.04 -27.56 -52.42
C LYS A 11 32.69 -27.84 -51.06
N SER A 12 33.84 -27.25 -50.76
CA SER A 12 34.53 -27.35 -49.47
C SER A 12 33.70 -26.78 -48.31
N ASP A 13 32.97 -25.70 -48.56
CA ASP A 13 32.15 -25.05 -47.53
C ASP A 13 30.86 -25.83 -47.29
N LEU A 14 30.29 -26.40 -48.36
CA LEU A 14 29.15 -27.32 -48.25
C LEU A 14 29.50 -28.58 -47.45
N GLU A 15 30.71 -29.10 -47.62
CA GLU A 15 31.22 -30.23 -46.82
C GLU A 15 31.33 -29.87 -45.33
N THR A 16 31.71 -28.64 -45.02
CA THR A 16 31.78 -28.12 -43.64
C THR A 16 30.38 -28.01 -43.00
N LEU A 17 29.33 -27.84 -43.81
CA LEU A 17 27.94 -27.77 -43.35
C LEU A 17 27.28 -29.15 -43.12
N LYS A 18 27.94 -30.27 -43.49
CA LYS A 18 27.39 -31.62 -43.35
C LYS A 18 26.87 -32.00 -41.95
N PRO A 19 27.54 -31.64 -40.84
CA PRO A 19 27.03 -31.94 -39.51
C PRO A 19 25.65 -31.32 -39.25
N PHE A 20 25.44 -30.08 -39.71
CA PHE A 20 24.18 -29.34 -39.56
C PHE A 20 23.09 -29.84 -40.51
N LEU A 21 23.50 -30.32 -41.70
CA LEU A 21 22.61 -30.95 -42.67
C LEU A 21 22.05 -32.28 -42.14
N ASN A 22 22.90 -33.11 -41.54
CA ASN A 22 22.50 -34.39 -40.96
C ASN A 22 21.50 -34.20 -39.81
N ALA A 23 21.69 -33.16 -39.00
CA ALA A 23 20.76 -32.79 -37.91
C ALA A 23 19.43 -32.20 -38.41
N SER A 24 19.34 -31.82 -39.69
CA SER A 24 18.18 -31.16 -40.31
C SER A 24 17.53 -32.02 -41.39
N ASP A 25 17.66 -33.35 -41.32
CA ASP A 25 17.17 -34.31 -42.33
C ASP A 25 17.58 -33.95 -43.77
N ASN A 26 18.83 -33.54 -43.95
CA ASN A 26 19.40 -33.09 -45.23
C ASN A 26 18.69 -31.87 -45.87
N ASN A 27 17.90 -31.10 -45.10
CA ASN A 27 17.28 -29.88 -45.58
C ASN A 27 18.22 -28.67 -45.41
N LEU A 28 18.88 -28.28 -46.50
CA LEU A 28 19.82 -27.15 -46.51
C LEU A 28 19.19 -25.81 -46.11
N SER A 29 17.92 -25.57 -46.45
CA SER A 29 17.23 -24.35 -46.06
C SER A 29 16.92 -24.30 -44.56
N LEU A 30 16.68 -25.46 -43.93
CA LEU A 30 16.47 -25.56 -42.49
C LEU A 30 17.80 -25.39 -41.74
N ALA A 31 18.83 -26.10 -42.18
CA ALA A 31 20.18 -25.99 -41.63
C ALA A 31 20.72 -24.55 -41.67
N LEU A 32 20.53 -23.84 -42.79
CA LEU A 32 20.92 -22.43 -42.91
C LEU A 32 20.13 -21.50 -42.00
N ARG A 33 18.82 -21.73 -41.78
CA ARG A 33 18.06 -20.94 -40.81
C ARG A 33 18.55 -21.16 -39.39
N HIS A 34 18.83 -22.40 -39.02
CA HIS A 34 19.37 -22.74 -37.70
C HIS A 34 20.75 -22.11 -37.49
N LEU A 35 21.62 -22.12 -38.51
CA LEU A 35 22.90 -21.43 -38.48
C LEU A 35 22.76 -19.91 -38.39
N ILE A 36 21.82 -19.31 -39.13
CA ILE A 36 21.55 -17.87 -39.05
C ILE A 36 20.98 -17.51 -37.67
N ASP A 37 20.11 -18.33 -37.10
CA ASP A 37 19.54 -18.08 -35.77
C ASP A 37 20.58 -18.30 -34.66
N HIS A 38 21.44 -19.31 -34.79
CA HIS A 38 22.61 -19.51 -33.91
C HIS A 38 23.58 -18.34 -34.02
N TYR A 39 23.93 -17.92 -35.23
CA TYR A 39 24.78 -16.76 -35.46
C TYR A 39 24.14 -15.49 -34.92
N ARG A 40 22.82 -15.28 -35.08
CA ARG A 40 22.10 -14.14 -34.47
C ARG A 40 22.15 -14.17 -32.96
N GLN A 41 21.96 -15.33 -32.35
CA GLN A 41 22.09 -15.52 -30.91
C GLN A 41 23.52 -15.22 -30.45
N GLU A 42 24.54 -15.72 -31.16
CA GLU A 42 25.94 -15.45 -30.88
C GLU A 42 26.32 -13.98 -31.13
N THR A 43 25.90 -13.35 -32.23
CA THR A 43 26.22 -11.94 -32.52
C THR A 43 25.51 -10.97 -31.59
N ASN A 44 24.28 -11.27 -31.18
CA ASN A 44 23.59 -10.47 -30.15
C ASN A 44 24.22 -10.67 -28.75
N MET A 45 24.95 -11.77 -28.53
CA MET A 45 25.70 -12.06 -27.30
C MET A 45 27.16 -11.56 -27.35
N ASN A 46 27.76 -11.43 -28.53
CA ASN A 46 29.18 -11.10 -28.75
C ASN A 46 29.49 -9.59 -28.66
N SER A 47 28.49 -8.72 -28.48
CA SER A 47 28.70 -7.32 -28.11
C SER A 47 28.75 -7.08 -26.59
N MET A 48 28.58 -8.13 -25.78
CA MET A 48 28.58 -8.04 -24.32
C MET A 48 29.84 -8.68 -23.74
N THR A 49 30.48 -8.03 -22.77
CA THR A 49 31.64 -8.61 -22.07
C THR A 49 31.21 -9.87 -21.31
N GLY A 50 32.13 -10.81 -21.08
CA GLY A 50 31.83 -12.06 -20.35
C GLY A 50 31.23 -11.83 -18.96
N ASP A 51 31.47 -10.67 -18.34
CA ASP A 51 30.86 -10.29 -17.07
C ASP A 51 29.44 -9.76 -17.22
N GLN A 52 29.12 -9.05 -18.31
CA GLN A 52 27.74 -8.67 -18.62
C GLN A 52 26.85 -9.91 -18.87
N GLN A 53 27.41 -10.94 -19.51
CA GLN A 53 26.69 -12.22 -19.71
C GLN A 53 26.37 -12.89 -18.37
N LYS A 54 27.32 -12.94 -17.44
CA LYS A 54 27.11 -13.49 -16.08
C LYS A 54 26.03 -12.73 -15.31
N ILE A 55 26.02 -11.39 -15.42
CA ILE A 55 25.01 -10.53 -14.78
C ILE A 55 23.60 -10.85 -15.31
N ILE A 56 23.44 -10.96 -16.64
CA ILE A 56 22.14 -11.30 -17.24
C ILE A 56 21.67 -12.70 -16.83
N MET A 57 22.56 -13.69 -16.85
CA MET A 57 22.23 -15.05 -16.44
C MET A 57 21.78 -15.10 -14.97
N LEU A 58 22.49 -14.39 -14.08
CA LEU A 58 22.12 -14.31 -12.67
C LEU A 58 20.78 -13.61 -12.48
N ARG A 59 20.53 -12.48 -13.17
CA ARG A 59 19.24 -11.79 -13.16
C ARG A 59 18.09 -12.71 -13.53
N ASN A 60 18.23 -13.46 -14.63
CA ASN A 60 17.18 -14.36 -15.10
C ASN A 60 16.90 -15.47 -14.08
N LYS A 61 17.95 -16.07 -13.50
CA LYS A 61 17.81 -17.06 -12.42
C LYS A 61 17.08 -16.51 -11.19
N ILE A 62 17.38 -15.28 -10.77
CA ILE A 62 16.72 -14.61 -9.63
C ILE A 62 15.22 -14.46 -9.91
N ILE A 63 14.84 -14.09 -11.14
CA ILE A 63 13.44 -13.95 -11.56
C ILE A 63 12.75 -15.31 -11.63
N GLU A 64 13.35 -16.30 -12.27
CA GLU A 64 12.81 -17.67 -12.40
C GLU A 64 12.57 -18.33 -11.02
N ASN A 65 13.45 -18.08 -10.05
CA ASN A 65 13.32 -18.58 -8.68
C ASN A 65 12.39 -17.74 -7.80
N ARG A 66 11.68 -16.75 -8.37
CA ARG A 66 10.75 -15.85 -7.66
C ARG A 66 11.41 -15.18 -6.45
N ILE A 67 12.66 -14.76 -6.62
CA ILE A 67 13.39 -13.93 -5.65
C ILE A 67 13.15 -12.45 -5.97
N ALA A 68 13.06 -12.11 -7.26
CA ALA A 68 12.70 -10.77 -7.74
C ALA A 68 11.72 -10.83 -8.92
N VAL A 69 11.17 -9.67 -9.31
CA VAL A 69 10.29 -9.52 -10.46
C VAL A 69 10.75 -8.34 -11.32
N LEU A 70 10.58 -8.44 -12.63
CA LEU A 70 10.82 -7.31 -13.54
C LEU A 70 9.62 -6.35 -13.48
N MET A 71 9.88 -5.08 -13.18
CA MET A 71 8.84 -4.06 -13.08
C MET A 71 9.21 -2.81 -13.89
N PRO A 72 8.25 -2.16 -14.59
CA PRO A 72 8.50 -0.88 -15.24
C PRO A 72 8.93 0.21 -14.25
N VAL A 73 9.96 0.98 -14.60
CA VAL A 73 10.52 2.06 -13.76
C VAL A 73 9.46 3.05 -13.25
N PRO A 74 8.48 3.52 -14.06
CA PRO A 74 7.43 4.41 -13.54
C PRO A 74 6.60 3.80 -12.41
N LEU A 75 6.37 2.48 -12.45
CA LEU A 75 5.60 1.77 -11.42
C LEU A 75 6.40 1.66 -10.13
N ILE A 76 7.71 1.36 -10.21
CA ILE A 76 8.60 1.39 -9.06
C ILE A 76 8.64 2.79 -8.45
N ARG A 77 8.83 3.84 -9.25
CA ARG A 77 8.84 5.23 -8.76
C ARG A 77 7.55 5.59 -8.03
N TRP A 78 6.40 5.20 -8.57
CA TRP A 78 5.12 5.40 -7.90
C TRP A 78 5.06 4.65 -6.56
N LEU A 79 5.43 3.36 -6.52
CA LEU A 79 5.47 2.57 -5.28
C LEU A 79 6.39 3.18 -4.22
N LEU A 80 7.60 3.60 -4.61
CA LEU A 80 8.58 4.20 -3.70
C LEU A 80 8.09 5.53 -3.12
N LYS A 81 7.44 6.38 -3.93
CA LYS A 81 6.83 7.64 -3.45
C LYS A 81 5.70 7.42 -2.46
N THR A 82 4.94 6.33 -2.62
CA THR A 82 3.82 6.02 -1.73
C THR A 82 4.25 5.30 -0.44
N ASN A 83 5.43 4.68 -0.43
CA ASN A 83 5.90 3.89 0.70
C ASN A 83 6.87 4.70 1.57
N LEU A 84 6.37 5.20 2.70
CA LEU A 84 7.13 6.04 3.63
C LEU A 84 7.63 5.26 4.85
N GLY A 85 7.52 3.93 4.83
CA GLY A 85 7.83 3.05 5.95
C GLY A 85 9.12 2.27 5.77
N VAL A 86 9.51 1.57 6.83
CA VAL A 86 10.63 0.62 6.83
C VAL A 86 10.08 -0.80 6.66
N PRO A 87 10.71 -1.65 5.84
CA PRO A 87 10.30 -3.05 5.72
C PRO A 87 10.25 -3.77 7.10
N PRO A 88 9.24 -4.65 7.34
CA PRO A 88 9.13 -5.36 8.60
C PRO A 88 10.35 -6.22 8.94
N LEU A 89 10.62 -6.36 10.24
CA LEU A 89 11.68 -7.23 10.74
C LEU A 89 11.52 -8.66 10.20
N GLY A 90 12.58 -9.17 9.59
CA GLY A 90 12.71 -10.57 9.17
C GLY A 90 12.35 -10.79 7.70
N ILE A 91 11.82 -9.78 7.00
CA ILE A 91 11.43 -9.90 5.59
C ILE A 91 12.62 -10.30 4.69
N PHE A 92 13.82 -9.78 5.00
CA PHE A 92 15.03 -10.11 4.25
C PHE A 92 15.59 -11.50 4.59
N ARG A 93 15.25 -12.11 5.74
CA ARG A 93 15.74 -13.47 6.07
C ARG A 93 15.30 -14.48 5.00
N VAL A 94 14.05 -14.37 4.55
CA VAL A 94 13.49 -15.24 3.50
C VAL A 94 14.19 -15.01 2.16
N ILE A 95 14.45 -13.75 1.81
CA ILE A 95 15.15 -13.36 0.58
C ILE A 95 16.58 -13.91 0.59
N MET A 96 17.31 -13.68 1.69
CA MET A 96 18.69 -14.15 1.84
C MET A 96 18.78 -15.67 1.82
N ALA A 97 17.88 -16.39 2.51
CA ALA A 97 17.89 -17.86 2.49
C ALA A 97 17.72 -18.43 1.06
N LYS A 98 16.79 -17.86 0.27
CA LYS A 98 16.62 -18.25 -1.14
C LYS A 98 17.84 -17.91 -1.97
N TYR A 99 18.43 -16.75 -1.71
CA TYR A 99 19.57 -16.25 -2.46
C TYR A 99 20.84 -17.09 -2.20
N THR A 100 21.13 -17.39 -0.93
CA THR A 100 22.20 -18.29 -0.50
C THR A 100 22.08 -19.66 -1.15
N LYS A 101 20.87 -20.22 -1.18
CA LYS A 101 20.58 -21.50 -1.86
C LYS A 101 20.79 -21.42 -3.38
N LEU A 102 20.38 -20.32 -4.02
CA LEU A 102 20.56 -20.11 -5.46
C LEU A 102 22.04 -20.11 -5.85
N LEU A 103 22.90 -19.54 -5.00
CA LEU A 103 24.33 -19.47 -5.22
C LEU A 103 25.10 -20.73 -4.81
N GLY A 104 24.42 -21.73 -4.23
CA GLY A 104 25.07 -22.95 -3.73
C GLY A 104 26.04 -22.68 -2.58
N MET A 105 25.75 -21.67 -1.76
CA MET A 105 26.54 -21.32 -0.59
C MET A 105 25.89 -21.89 0.67
N ASP A 106 26.69 -22.30 1.66
CA ASP A 106 26.17 -22.75 2.96
C ASP A 106 25.90 -21.56 3.90
N SER A 107 26.69 -20.49 3.77
CA SER A 107 26.53 -19.24 4.50
C SER A 107 27.10 -18.07 3.70
N PHE A 108 26.68 -16.86 4.04
CA PHE A 108 27.19 -15.62 3.45
C PHE A 108 28.21 -15.00 4.40
N SER A 109 29.47 -14.88 3.96
CA SER A 109 30.42 -14.01 4.66
C SER A 109 30.05 -12.54 4.43
N PHE A 110 30.59 -11.64 5.25
CA PHE A 110 30.39 -10.21 5.05
C PHE A 110 30.91 -9.74 3.68
N ASN A 111 32.04 -10.28 3.22
CA ASN A 111 32.58 -9.93 1.90
C ASN A 111 31.70 -10.46 0.77
N ASP A 112 31.14 -11.67 0.90
CA ASP A 112 30.17 -12.19 -0.07
C ASP A 112 28.94 -11.30 -0.10
N TYR A 113 28.52 -10.80 1.06
CA TYR A 113 27.38 -9.91 1.20
C TYR A 113 27.62 -8.59 0.47
N ILE A 114 28.77 -7.94 0.70
CA ILE A 114 29.15 -6.72 -0.01
C ILE A 114 29.27 -6.96 -1.53
N ASN A 115 29.87 -8.08 -1.93
CA ASN A 115 29.98 -8.43 -3.35
C ASN A 115 28.62 -8.69 -4.02
N MET A 116 27.71 -9.36 -3.32
CA MET A 116 26.33 -9.53 -3.75
C MET A 116 25.67 -8.17 -3.92
N ILE A 117 25.74 -7.33 -2.89
CA ILE A 117 25.22 -5.97 -2.88
C ILE A 117 25.69 -5.19 -4.11
N ASN A 118 27.00 -5.14 -4.37
CA ASN A 118 27.58 -4.48 -5.53
C ASN A 118 27.01 -5.00 -6.85
N LYS A 119 26.90 -6.33 -6.99
CA LYS A 119 26.32 -6.94 -8.20
C LYS A 119 24.82 -6.70 -8.34
N HIS A 120 24.08 -6.51 -7.23
CA HIS A 120 22.62 -6.37 -7.26
C HIS A 120 22.17 -5.00 -7.72
N VAL A 121 22.92 -3.96 -7.38
CA VAL A 121 22.73 -2.61 -7.92
C VAL A 121 22.63 -2.68 -9.45
N ASP A 122 23.60 -3.35 -10.08
CA ASP A 122 23.65 -3.52 -11.53
C ASP A 122 22.51 -4.41 -12.06
N ILE A 123 22.22 -5.53 -11.38
CA ILE A 123 21.19 -6.50 -11.79
C ILE A 123 19.78 -5.91 -11.74
N PHE A 124 19.49 -5.11 -10.72
CA PHE A 124 18.18 -4.47 -10.55
C PHE A 124 18.06 -3.16 -11.30
N GLY A 125 19.14 -2.70 -11.96
CA GLY A 125 19.14 -1.46 -12.73
C GLY A 125 19.03 -0.21 -11.84
N TYR A 126 19.39 -0.34 -10.56
CA TYR A 126 19.45 0.76 -9.63
C TYR A 126 20.70 1.56 -9.99
N LYS A 127 20.56 2.76 -10.55
CA LYS A 127 21.71 3.62 -10.89
C LYS A 127 22.25 4.31 -9.64
N ILE A 128 22.79 3.52 -8.73
CA ILE A 128 23.30 3.98 -7.43
C ILE A 128 24.77 3.61 -7.33
N SER A 129 25.62 4.61 -7.20
CA SER A 129 27.03 4.41 -6.88
C SER A 129 27.16 4.20 -5.38
N GLN A 130 27.94 3.21 -4.96
CA GLN A 130 28.21 2.96 -3.55
C GLN A 130 29.70 2.80 -3.27
N ASN A 131 30.18 3.46 -2.22
CA ASN A 131 31.53 3.31 -1.70
C ASN A 131 31.45 2.78 -0.27
N ILE A 132 32.19 1.71 0.01
CA ILE A 132 32.17 1.02 1.30
C ILE A 132 33.56 1.07 1.90
N GLU A 133 33.68 1.77 3.02
CA GLU A 133 34.89 1.86 3.83
C GLU A 133 34.71 1.02 5.09
N MET A 134 35.63 0.10 5.34
CA MET A 134 35.50 -0.89 6.39
C MET A 134 36.69 -0.84 7.35
N SER A 135 36.42 -0.88 8.65
CA SER A 135 37.48 -1.03 9.64
C SER A 135 38.09 -2.45 9.60
N PRO A 136 39.38 -2.63 9.90
CA PRO A 136 40.03 -3.94 9.85
C PRO A 136 39.39 -5.00 10.74
N ASP A 137 38.71 -4.59 11.81
CA ASP A 137 38.02 -5.45 12.77
C ASP A 137 36.56 -5.75 12.41
N LEU A 138 36.07 -5.28 11.25
CA LEU A 138 34.69 -5.44 10.76
C LEU A 138 33.62 -4.85 11.68
N LYS A 139 34.00 -4.08 12.71
CA LYS A 139 33.06 -3.53 13.69
C LYS A 139 32.41 -2.25 13.24
N ASN A 140 33.07 -1.50 12.35
CA ASN A 140 32.58 -0.24 11.82
C ASN A 140 32.60 -0.28 10.29
N VAL A 141 31.49 0.11 9.69
CA VAL A 141 31.34 0.16 8.23
C VAL A 141 30.79 1.53 7.88
N ARG A 142 31.49 2.28 7.06
CA ARG A 142 30.98 3.50 6.45
C ARG A 142 30.54 3.19 5.03
N ILE A 143 29.32 3.58 4.68
CA ILE A 143 28.80 3.43 3.33
C ILE A 143 28.32 4.78 2.82
N SER A 144 28.83 5.17 1.67
CA SER A 144 28.36 6.32 0.91
C SER A 144 27.54 5.83 -0.28
N PHE A 145 26.30 6.30 -0.42
CA PHE A 145 25.41 5.99 -1.53
C PHE A 145 25.12 7.26 -2.31
N GLU A 146 25.28 7.23 -3.64
CA GLU A 146 25.07 8.36 -4.52
C GLU A 146 24.17 7.97 -5.69
N ALA A 147 23.18 8.79 -6.03
CA ALA A 147 22.31 8.56 -7.18
C ALA A 147 21.74 9.87 -7.74
N GLU A 148 21.36 9.86 -9.03
CA GLU A 148 20.66 10.99 -9.67
C GLU A 148 19.19 11.12 -9.23
N ASP A 149 18.56 10.04 -8.77
CA ASP A 149 17.14 9.97 -8.39
C ASP A 149 17.02 9.87 -6.86
N PRO A 150 16.65 10.97 -6.16
CA PRO A 150 16.56 11.02 -4.69
C PRO A 150 15.58 10.02 -4.09
N ASP A 151 14.42 9.82 -4.73
CA ASP A 151 13.39 8.91 -4.23
C ASP A 151 13.92 7.47 -4.27
N HIS A 152 14.59 7.14 -5.38
CA HIS A 152 15.20 5.84 -5.57
C HIS A 152 16.38 5.58 -4.62
N LEU A 153 17.21 6.60 -4.41
CA LEU A 153 18.32 6.57 -3.47
C LEU A 153 17.82 6.26 -2.06
N LYS A 154 16.85 7.03 -1.57
CA LYS A 154 16.31 6.88 -0.22
C LYS A 154 15.77 5.48 0.03
N SER A 155 14.91 4.98 -0.87
CA SER A 155 14.34 3.64 -0.71
C SER A 155 15.40 2.54 -0.73
N THR A 156 16.42 2.70 -1.58
CA THR A 156 17.49 1.73 -1.69
C THR A 156 18.36 1.72 -0.42
N VAL A 157 18.70 2.90 0.11
CA VAL A 157 19.41 3.03 1.38
C VAL A 157 18.65 2.34 2.52
N VAL A 158 17.33 2.53 2.62
CA VAL A 158 16.49 1.85 3.64
C VAL A 158 16.57 0.32 3.49
N ILE A 159 16.46 -0.18 2.25
CA ILE A 159 16.58 -1.61 1.94
C ILE A 159 17.96 -2.12 2.38
N TYR A 160 19.03 -1.40 2.05
CA TYR A 160 20.40 -1.74 2.43
C TYR A 160 20.61 -1.75 3.94
N SER A 161 20.11 -0.75 4.65
CA SER A 161 20.22 -0.70 6.11
C SER A 161 19.46 -1.86 6.77
N CYS A 162 18.26 -2.21 6.28
CA CYS A 162 17.52 -3.38 6.77
C CYS A 162 18.28 -4.68 6.48
N MET A 163 18.84 -4.79 5.28
CA MET A 163 19.69 -5.90 4.86
C MET A 163 20.87 -6.09 5.83
N LEU A 164 21.59 -5.03 6.16
CA LEU A 164 22.71 -5.06 7.11
C LEU A 164 22.28 -5.34 8.56
N ALA A 165 21.07 -4.91 8.94
CA ALA A 165 20.49 -5.28 10.24
C ALA A 165 20.26 -6.80 10.36
N HIS A 166 19.88 -7.44 9.25
CA HIS A 166 19.67 -8.90 9.15
C HIS A 166 20.95 -9.71 8.92
N HIS A 167 22.09 -9.06 8.64
CA HIS A 167 23.36 -9.75 8.43
C HIS A 167 23.84 -10.43 9.74
N PRO A 168 24.58 -11.56 9.70
CA PRO A 168 25.12 -12.20 10.92
C PRO A 168 25.92 -11.28 11.85
N ILE A 169 26.56 -10.24 11.30
CA ILE A 169 27.31 -9.22 12.06
C ILE A 169 26.38 -8.25 12.79
N LYS A 170 25.13 -8.04 12.30
CA LYS A 170 24.09 -7.17 12.87
C LYS A 170 24.58 -5.74 13.05
N LEU A 171 24.39 -4.94 12.01
CA LEU A 171 24.91 -3.57 11.98
C LEU A 171 23.78 -2.57 12.25
N LYS A 172 23.97 -1.70 13.25
CA LYS A 172 23.08 -0.58 13.56
C LYS A 172 23.66 0.73 13.03
N ILE A 173 22.81 1.73 12.81
CA ILE A 173 23.21 3.06 12.36
C ILE A 173 23.75 3.84 13.56
N ARG A 174 24.97 4.33 13.43
CA ARG A 174 25.65 5.17 14.43
C ARG A 174 25.62 6.65 14.05
N LYS A 175 25.89 6.96 12.78
CA LYS A 175 25.82 8.32 12.23
C LYS A 175 25.22 8.31 10.85
N PHE A 176 24.51 9.38 10.54
CA PHE A 176 23.75 9.53 9.32
C PHE A 176 23.90 10.96 8.79
N MET A 177 24.21 11.08 7.51
CA MET A 177 24.24 12.35 6.77
C MET A 177 23.43 12.17 5.49
N GLU A 178 22.47 13.08 5.27
CA GLU A 178 21.57 13.08 4.13
C GLU A 178 21.73 14.36 3.31
N SER A 179 21.75 14.18 2.00
CA SER A 179 21.59 15.22 1.00
C SER A 179 20.80 14.62 -0.18
N PRO A 180 20.20 15.43 -1.08
CA PRO A 180 19.29 14.93 -2.10
C PRO A 180 19.84 13.76 -2.94
N ASN A 181 21.13 13.77 -3.26
CA ASN A 181 21.75 12.79 -4.14
C ASN A 181 22.85 11.96 -3.45
N LEU A 182 23.07 12.16 -2.15
CA LEU A 182 24.15 11.50 -1.41
C LEU A 182 23.75 11.22 0.03
N PHE A 183 23.92 9.95 0.43
CA PHE A 183 23.74 9.47 1.79
C PHE A 183 25.06 8.92 2.29
N ILE A 184 25.50 9.32 3.48
CA ILE A 184 26.70 8.75 4.14
C ILE A 184 26.28 8.22 5.50
N ILE A 185 26.53 6.92 5.72
CA ILE A 185 26.07 6.21 6.92
C ILE A 185 27.25 5.49 7.55
N ASP A 186 27.48 5.77 8.84
CA ASP A 186 28.38 5.01 9.68
C ASP A 186 27.57 3.96 10.44
N TYR A 187 27.90 2.70 10.24
CA TYR A 187 27.33 1.56 10.94
C TYR A 187 28.31 1.01 11.98
N GLU A 188 27.76 0.45 13.07
CA GLU A 188 28.51 -0.30 14.06
C GLU A 188 27.83 -1.62 14.41
N GLN A 189 28.62 -2.62 14.80
CA GLN A 189 28.11 -3.91 15.24
C GLN A 189 27.29 -3.80 16.54
N CYS A 190 26.16 -4.50 16.59
CA CYS A 190 25.32 -4.64 17.79
C CYS A 190 25.01 -6.10 18.13
N ASN A 191 24.33 -6.31 19.25
CA ASN A 191 24.21 -7.65 19.85
C ASN A 191 23.13 -8.51 19.17
N ASN A 192 22.03 -7.88 18.78
CA ASN A 192 20.85 -8.55 18.24
C ASN A 192 20.25 -7.78 17.05
N GLU A 193 19.41 -8.48 16.29
CA GLU A 193 18.82 -7.99 15.04
C GLU A 193 17.74 -6.94 15.32
N GLU A 194 17.03 -7.08 16.43
CA GLU A 194 15.99 -6.18 16.88
C GLU A 194 16.55 -4.79 17.19
N GLU A 195 17.73 -4.71 17.82
CA GLU A 195 18.48 -3.47 18.05
C GLU A 195 18.91 -2.83 16.73
N ALA A 196 19.43 -3.64 15.80
CA ALA A 196 19.83 -3.15 14.48
C ALA A 196 18.65 -2.59 13.70
N HIS A 197 17.52 -3.31 13.65
CA HIS A 197 16.32 -2.89 12.94
C HIS A 197 15.67 -1.66 13.59
N ARG A 198 15.64 -1.58 14.93
CA ARG A 198 15.18 -0.39 15.65
C ARG A 198 16.00 0.85 15.27
N SER A 199 17.30 0.70 15.12
CA SER A 199 18.15 1.81 14.67
C SER A 199 17.79 2.27 13.25
N VAL A 200 17.46 1.36 12.32
CA VAL A 200 16.94 1.71 10.99
C VAL A 200 15.61 2.47 11.10
N MET A 201 14.71 2.00 11.96
CA MET A 201 13.43 2.65 12.24
C MET A 201 13.57 4.07 12.81
N GLU A 202 14.50 4.29 13.72
CA GLU A 202 14.75 5.62 14.30
C GLU A 202 15.23 6.65 13.26
N HIS A 203 15.94 6.21 12.21
CA HIS A 203 16.47 7.10 11.18
C HIS A 203 15.54 7.25 9.97
N PHE A 204 14.85 6.17 9.57
CA PHE A 204 14.06 6.14 8.33
C PHE A 204 12.56 5.94 8.54
N GLY A 205 12.14 5.49 9.71
CA GLY A 205 10.75 5.14 10.05
C GLY A 205 9.94 6.30 10.63
N TYR A 206 10.27 7.56 10.32
CA TYR A 206 9.59 8.73 10.88
C TYR A 206 8.07 8.76 10.62
N ASN A 207 7.61 8.10 9.55
CA ASN A 207 6.19 7.94 9.23
C ASN A 207 5.63 6.55 9.58
N GLN A 208 6.41 5.65 10.18
CA GLN A 208 5.96 4.29 10.44
C GLN A 208 4.74 4.26 11.37
N LEU A 209 4.74 5.07 12.43
CA LEU A 209 3.60 5.15 13.35
C LEU A 209 2.30 5.52 12.63
N ILE A 210 2.37 6.49 11.71
CA ILE A 210 1.21 6.92 10.91
C ILE A 210 0.79 5.80 9.96
N LEU A 211 1.73 5.14 9.29
CA LEU A 211 1.45 4.05 8.37
C LEU A 211 0.80 2.86 9.08
N ASP A 212 1.33 2.45 10.23
CA ASP A 212 0.82 1.35 11.03
C ASP A 212 -0.62 1.64 11.49
N GLU A 213 -0.88 2.88 11.92
CA GLU A 213 -2.20 3.34 12.35
C GLU A 213 -3.19 3.40 11.18
N ILE A 214 -2.79 3.95 10.03
CA ILE A 214 -3.62 3.98 8.81
C ILE A 214 -3.92 2.56 8.32
N GLN A 215 -2.94 1.65 8.32
CA GLN A 215 -3.16 0.28 7.87
C GLN A 215 -4.06 -0.51 8.82
N SER A 216 -3.88 -0.33 10.14
CA SER A 216 -4.67 -1.03 11.15
C SER A 216 -6.12 -0.52 11.21
N ASN A 217 -6.34 0.76 10.90
CA ASN A 217 -7.64 1.42 11.00
C ASN A 217 -8.07 2.08 9.67
N PHE A 218 -7.81 1.42 8.54
CA PHE A 218 -7.96 2.02 7.20
C PHE A 218 -9.35 2.62 6.94
N GLN A 219 -10.42 1.92 7.32
CA GLN A 219 -11.78 2.42 7.11
C GLN A 219 -12.05 3.69 7.93
N PHE A 220 -11.56 3.76 9.17
CA PHE A 220 -11.69 4.94 10.01
C PHE A 220 -10.98 6.14 9.37
N TRP A 221 -9.72 5.98 8.98
CA TRP A 221 -8.94 7.07 8.35
C TRP A 221 -9.50 7.50 7.01
N ARG A 222 -10.03 6.57 6.22
CA ARG A 222 -10.76 6.88 4.98
C ARG A 222 -11.98 7.76 5.24
N ASN A 223 -12.76 7.45 6.27
CA ASN A 223 -13.96 8.22 6.62
C ASN A 223 -13.58 9.60 7.17
N ILE A 224 -12.61 9.67 8.08
CA ILE A 224 -12.07 10.93 8.62
C ILE A 224 -11.60 11.84 7.48
N THR A 225 -10.83 11.31 6.52
CA THR A 225 -10.33 12.10 5.39
C THR A 225 -11.46 12.66 4.53
N ARG A 226 -12.57 11.92 4.36
CA ARG A 226 -13.75 12.39 3.64
C ARG A 226 -14.45 13.52 4.38
N ILE A 227 -14.66 13.37 5.70
CA ILE A 227 -15.30 14.35 6.57
C ILE A 227 -14.49 15.65 6.56
N ILE A 228 -13.20 15.56 6.86
CA ILE A 228 -12.33 16.74 6.95
C ILE A 228 -12.24 17.49 5.61
N LYS A 229 -12.17 16.74 4.51
CA LYS A 229 -12.15 17.35 3.18
C LYS A 229 -13.47 18.03 2.84
N ALA A 230 -14.61 17.49 3.28
CA ALA A 230 -15.93 18.09 3.07
C ALA A 230 -16.06 19.42 3.82
N ASP A 231 -15.44 19.53 4.99
CA ASP A 231 -15.41 20.77 5.79
C ASP A 231 -14.21 21.68 5.46
N HIS A 232 -13.55 21.47 4.33
CA HIS A 232 -12.41 22.29 3.88
C HIS A 232 -11.25 22.38 4.88
N TYR A 233 -11.07 21.34 5.72
CA TYR A 233 -10.06 21.28 6.77
C TYR A 233 -10.25 22.30 7.91
N GLU A 234 -11.46 22.82 8.10
CA GLU A 234 -11.81 23.74 9.21
C GLU A 234 -12.28 23.00 10.48
N ASP A 235 -12.20 21.67 10.52
CA ASP A 235 -12.60 20.87 11.67
C ASP A 235 -11.75 21.14 12.92
N VAL A 236 -12.43 21.25 14.07
CA VAL A 236 -11.77 21.34 15.38
C VAL A 236 -11.75 19.97 16.05
N ILE A 237 -10.55 19.48 16.36
CA ILE A 237 -10.36 18.25 17.14
C ILE A 237 -10.52 18.58 18.64
N ILE A 238 -11.59 18.08 19.26
CA ILE A 238 -11.86 18.24 20.69
C ILE A 238 -11.87 16.89 21.42
N SER A 239 -11.64 16.91 22.74
CA SER A 239 -11.75 15.70 23.55
C SER A 239 -13.21 15.25 23.68
N ARG A 240 -13.40 13.95 23.93
CA ARG A 240 -14.74 13.37 24.11
C ARG A 240 -15.53 14.06 25.21
N ASP A 241 -14.89 14.44 26.31
CA ASP A 241 -15.55 15.09 27.44
C ASP A 241 -16.07 16.49 27.08
N ILE A 242 -15.32 17.24 26.28
CA ILE A 242 -15.74 18.56 25.77
C ILE A 242 -16.92 18.38 24.81
N LEU A 243 -16.82 17.44 23.86
CA LEU A 243 -17.91 17.12 22.94
C LEU A 243 -19.21 16.78 23.69
N LEU A 244 -19.11 15.99 24.76
CA LEU A 244 -20.26 15.61 25.57
C LEU A 244 -20.92 16.81 26.26
N GLN A 245 -20.15 17.80 26.69
CA GLN A 245 -20.71 19.03 27.25
C GLN A 245 -21.44 19.86 26.20
N LEU A 246 -20.92 19.92 24.96
CA LEU A 246 -21.54 20.65 23.85
C LEU A 246 -22.84 19.99 23.39
N LEU A 247 -22.86 18.66 23.26
CA LEU A 247 -24.03 17.90 22.81
C LEU A 247 -25.21 17.93 23.79
N LYS A 248 -24.99 18.26 25.07
CA LYS A 248 -26.09 18.32 26.05
C LYS A 248 -27.11 19.43 25.78
N TYR A 249 -26.75 20.42 24.97
CA TYR A 249 -27.55 21.64 24.83
C TYR A 249 -27.87 22.01 23.38
N HIS A 250 -27.48 21.19 22.40
CA HIS A 250 -27.59 21.56 20.99
C HIS A 250 -27.92 20.35 20.10
N ASP A 251 -29.05 20.41 19.38
CA ASP A 251 -29.36 19.52 18.26
C ASP A 251 -28.39 19.82 17.10
N PHE A 252 -27.78 18.81 16.51
CA PHE A 252 -26.82 18.99 15.41
C PHE A 252 -27.31 18.39 14.08
N SER A 253 -28.62 18.18 13.94
CA SER A 253 -29.24 17.59 12.75
C SER A 253 -28.92 18.35 11.46
N GLU A 254 -28.97 19.68 11.47
CA GLU A 254 -28.61 20.49 10.30
C GLU A 254 -27.14 20.27 9.86
N GLN A 255 -26.22 20.24 10.82
CA GLN A 255 -24.80 20.00 10.56
C GLN A 255 -24.57 18.59 10.03
N LEU A 256 -25.22 17.59 10.63
CA LEU A 256 -25.16 16.21 10.15
C LEU A 256 -25.70 16.09 8.72
N ASN A 257 -26.80 16.79 8.43
CA ASN A 257 -27.43 16.80 7.10
C ASN A 257 -26.54 17.43 6.04
N ASN A 258 -25.94 18.58 6.36
CA ASN A 258 -24.99 19.26 5.47
C ASN A 258 -23.76 18.38 5.20
N LEU A 259 -23.28 17.67 6.23
CA LEU A 259 -22.14 16.77 6.09
C LEU A 259 -22.46 15.56 5.21
N ILE A 260 -23.63 14.92 5.41
CA ILE A 260 -24.11 13.83 4.54
C ILE A 260 -24.19 14.31 3.09
N SER A 261 -24.83 15.46 2.87
CA SER A 261 -25.04 16.02 1.54
C SER A 261 -23.71 16.31 0.83
N THR A 262 -22.73 16.84 1.56
CA THR A 262 -21.41 17.19 1.01
C THR A 262 -20.54 15.96 0.77
N VAL A 263 -20.45 15.05 1.75
CA VAL A 263 -19.59 13.84 1.68
C VAL A 263 -20.07 12.86 0.60
N TYR A 264 -21.38 12.66 0.50
CA TYR A 264 -21.97 11.68 -0.43
C TYR A 264 -22.52 12.32 -1.71
N SER A 265 -22.53 13.65 -1.81
CA SER A 265 -23.08 14.38 -2.97
C SER A 265 -24.54 14.02 -3.25
N VAL A 266 -25.36 13.99 -2.20
CA VAL A 266 -26.78 13.62 -2.25
C VAL A 266 -27.67 14.71 -1.66
N SER A 267 -28.93 14.74 -2.08
CA SER A 267 -29.99 15.47 -1.38
C SER A 267 -30.68 14.51 -0.41
N ILE A 268 -30.79 14.88 0.86
CA ILE A 268 -31.40 14.01 1.88
C ILE A 268 -32.87 13.76 1.59
N GLU A 269 -33.56 14.77 1.06
CA GLU A 269 -34.98 14.71 0.72
C GLU A 269 -35.27 13.71 -0.41
N ASP A 270 -34.31 13.53 -1.31
CA ASP A 270 -34.44 12.67 -2.51
C ASP A 270 -33.80 11.29 -2.33
N THR A 271 -33.15 11.03 -1.19
CA THR A 271 -32.41 9.80 -0.95
C THR A 271 -33.21 8.83 -0.09
N ASP A 272 -33.22 7.56 -0.49
CA ASP A 272 -33.89 6.51 0.28
C ASP A 272 -33.32 6.39 1.71
N TYR A 273 -34.20 6.16 2.68
CA TYR A 273 -33.86 6.20 4.09
C TYR A 273 -32.86 5.10 4.50
N GLN A 274 -32.79 3.98 3.79
CA GLN A 274 -31.81 2.92 4.07
C GLN A 274 -30.40 3.47 3.81
N HIS A 275 -30.21 4.15 2.68
CA HIS A 275 -28.94 4.81 2.35
C HIS A 275 -28.63 5.95 3.33
N ILE A 276 -29.61 6.77 3.71
CA ILE A 276 -29.42 7.80 4.75
C ILE A 276 -28.99 7.16 6.08
N THR A 277 -29.60 6.03 6.46
CA THR A 277 -29.24 5.31 7.69
C THR A 277 -27.81 4.76 7.63
N GLU A 278 -27.37 4.27 6.47
CA GLU A 278 -25.97 3.85 6.25
C GLU A 278 -25.00 5.03 6.34
N PHE A 279 -25.35 6.18 5.77
CA PHE A 279 -24.52 7.39 5.82
C PHE A 279 -24.38 7.93 7.25
N ILE A 280 -25.48 7.96 7.99
CA ILE A 280 -25.50 8.26 9.42
C ILE A 280 -24.59 7.29 10.16
N GLU A 281 -24.72 5.98 9.93
CA GLU A 281 -23.90 4.99 10.63
C GLU A 281 -22.41 5.24 10.36
N GLU A 282 -22.01 5.44 9.10
CA GLU A 282 -20.62 5.68 8.72
C GLU A 282 -20.06 6.94 9.41
N ILE A 283 -20.77 8.07 9.35
CA ILE A 283 -20.32 9.34 9.93
C ILE A 283 -20.30 9.25 11.47
N CYS A 284 -21.42 8.89 12.09
CA CYS A 284 -21.55 8.91 13.54
C CYS A 284 -20.69 7.83 14.23
N LYS A 285 -20.42 6.71 13.57
CA LYS A 285 -19.48 5.70 14.10
C LYS A 285 -18.05 6.20 14.05
N THR A 286 -17.68 6.90 12.97
CA THR A 286 -16.35 7.50 12.77
C THR A 286 -16.08 8.60 13.78
N SER A 287 -17.05 9.49 14.03
CA SER A 287 -16.95 10.51 15.08
C SER A 287 -17.10 9.97 16.51
N GLY A 288 -17.35 8.67 16.66
CA GLY A 288 -17.49 8.01 17.96
C GLY A 288 -18.79 8.32 18.70
N LEU A 289 -19.76 8.95 18.03
CA LEU A 289 -21.10 9.25 18.56
C LEU A 289 -21.91 7.98 18.78
N ILE A 290 -21.78 7.00 17.89
CA ILE A 290 -22.47 5.71 18.01
C ILE A 290 -21.49 4.54 17.88
N HIS A 291 -21.94 3.36 18.31
CA HIS A 291 -21.22 2.10 18.12
C HIS A 291 -21.62 1.42 16.81
N LYS A 292 -22.92 1.30 16.58
CA LYS A 292 -23.51 0.57 15.46
C LYS A 292 -24.97 1.00 15.27
N ILE A 293 -25.46 0.90 14.04
CA ILE A 293 -26.89 0.90 13.73
C ILE A 293 -27.27 -0.48 13.16
N GLU A 294 -28.41 -1.00 13.59
CA GLU A 294 -29.07 -2.13 12.93
C GLU A 294 -30.45 -1.67 12.50
N TYR A 295 -30.83 -1.92 11.26
CA TYR A 295 -32.15 -1.54 10.78
C TYR A 295 -32.83 -2.69 10.06
N ASN A 296 -34.16 -2.69 10.13
CA ASN A 296 -35.05 -3.48 9.30
C ASN A 296 -36.19 -2.58 8.80
N ASP A 297 -37.18 -3.13 8.11
CA ASP A 297 -38.24 -2.35 7.45
C ASP A 297 -39.05 -1.45 8.41
N ASN A 298 -39.09 -1.76 9.71
CA ASN A 298 -39.95 -1.10 10.69
C ASN A 298 -39.21 -0.55 11.92
N GLU A 299 -38.00 -1.01 12.21
CA GLU A 299 -37.24 -0.66 13.40
C GLU A 299 -35.78 -0.31 13.07
N ILE A 300 -35.29 0.75 13.70
CA ILE A 300 -33.87 1.12 13.73
C ILE A 300 -33.40 1.00 15.18
N LYS A 301 -32.34 0.21 15.40
CA LYS A 301 -31.67 0.03 16.68
C LYS A 301 -30.34 0.75 16.66
N ILE A 302 -30.14 1.67 17.60
CA ILE A 302 -28.92 2.46 17.71
C ILE A 302 -28.21 2.02 18.99
N TYR A 303 -26.96 1.57 18.83
CA TYR A 303 -26.10 1.15 19.94
C TYR A 303 -25.21 2.33 20.33
N HIS A 304 -25.39 2.83 21.56
CA HIS A 304 -24.68 4.00 22.04
C HIS A 304 -23.38 3.62 22.75
N LYS A 305 -22.36 4.49 22.65
CA LYS A 305 -21.11 4.37 23.43
C LYS A 305 -21.16 5.16 24.75
N PHE A 306 -22.28 5.82 25.02
CA PHE A 306 -22.47 6.73 26.15
C PHE A 306 -23.41 6.11 27.19
N ASN A 307 -23.27 6.57 28.43
CA ASN A 307 -24.18 6.24 29.52
C ASN A 307 -24.99 7.47 30.00
N ASP A 308 -24.68 8.66 29.48
CA ASP A 308 -25.37 9.90 29.85
C ASP A 308 -26.67 10.01 29.06
N GLU A 309 -27.80 10.01 29.76
CA GLU A 309 -29.13 9.99 29.17
C GLU A 309 -29.42 11.27 28.35
N GLY A 310 -28.92 12.43 28.79
CA GLY A 310 -29.10 13.68 28.06
C GLY A 310 -28.41 13.64 26.69
N VAL A 311 -27.18 13.13 26.64
CA VAL A 311 -26.43 12.95 25.39
C VAL A 311 -27.12 11.93 24.47
N ILE A 312 -27.57 10.80 25.02
CA ILE A 312 -28.30 9.78 24.25
C ILE A 312 -29.55 10.38 23.62
N ASN A 313 -30.31 11.17 24.38
CA ASN A 313 -31.51 11.82 23.88
C ASN A 313 -31.20 12.84 22.78
N THR A 314 -30.18 13.71 22.93
CA THR A 314 -29.79 14.63 21.85
C THR A 314 -29.41 13.89 20.58
N ILE A 315 -28.62 12.82 20.69
CA ILE A 315 -28.24 12.00 19.52
C ILE A 315 -29.49 11.41 18.88
N ASN A 316 -30.39 10.83 19.67
CA ASN A 316 -31.62 10.25 19.15
C ASN A 316 -32.50 11.29 18.43
N ASP A 317 -32.67 12.47 19.02
CA ASP A 317 -33.45 13.56 18.42
C ASP A 317 -32.81 14.05 17.11
N THR A 318 -31.49 14.20 17.08
CA THR A 318 -30.71 14.55 15.88
C THR A 318 -30.95 13.54 14.75
N LEU A 319 -30.88 12.24 15.07
CA LEU A 319 -31.07 11.16 14.11
C LEU A 319 -32.51 11.08 13.61
N ILE A 320 -33.49 11.23 14.50
CA ILE A 320 -34.91 11.28 14.14
C ILE A 320 -35.18 12.48 13.22
N ASN A 321 -34.63 13.66 13.52
CA ASN A 321 -34.81 14.86 12.70
C ASN A 321 -34.19 14.68 11.31
N THR A 322 -33.00 14.07 11.23
CA THR A 322 -32.34 13.71 9.96
C THR A 322 -33.20 12.76 9.11
N LEU A 323 -33.72 11.68 9.71
CA LEU A 323 -34.60 10.72 9.04
C LEU A 323 -35.94 11.34 8.63
N ARG A 324 -36.44 12.31 9.41
CA ARG A 324 -37.65 13.06 9.06
C ARG A 324 -37.46 13.89 7.79
N MET A 325 -36.27 14.45 7.59
CA MET A 325 -35.95 15.20 6.37
C MET A 325 -35.88 14.32 5.12
N SER A 326 -35.58 13.01 5.25
CA SER A 326 -35.74 12.04 4.15
C SER A 326 -37.17 11.51 3.99
N GLY A 327 -38.16 12.19 4.58
CA GLY A 327 -39.57 11.86 4.48
C GLY A 327 -40.01 10.67 5.35
N GLN A 328 -39.17 10.20 6.28
CA GLN A 328 -39.52 9.09 7.17
C GLN A 328 -39.82 9.52 8.60
N ASN A 329 -40.98 9.11 9.10
CA ASN A 329 -41.34 9.36 10.49
C ASN A 329 -40.99 8.13 11.35
N PHE A 330 -40.08 8.33 12.28
CA PHE A 330 -39.73 7.36 13.32
C PHE A 330 -40.03 7.97 14.70
N MET A 331 -40.46 7.12 15.63
CA MET A 331 -40.69 7.49 17.03
C MET A 331 -39.82 6.65 17.96
N LEU A 332 -39.37 7.29 19.04
CA LEU A 332 -38.60 6.68 20.10
C LEU A 332 -39.47 5.71 20.91
N LYS A 333 -39.14 4.42 20.90
CA LYS A 333 -39.83 3.37 21.68
C LYS A 333 -39.10 3.04 22.97
N LYS A 334 -37.75 3.09 22.94
CA LYS A 334 -36.88 2.82 24.08
C LYS A 334 -35.62 3.67 23.95
N SER A 335 -35.20 4.31 25.05
CA SER A 335 -33.95 5.05 25.16
C SER A 335 -33.16 4.55 26.37
N ASP A 336 -31.98 3.98 26.11
CA ASP A 336 -30.97 3.53 27.08
C ASP A 336 -29.68 3.31 26.26
N LYS A 337 -28.74 2.46 26.72
CA LYS A 337 -27.58 2.00 25.94
C LYS A 337 -27.91 1.47 24.53
N ILE A 338 -29.13 0.99 24.34
CA ILE A 338 -29.69 0.64 23.04
C ILE A 338 -30.97 1.43 22.87
N THR A 339 -30.98 2.31 21.87
CA THR A 339 -32.18 3.01 21.45
C THR A 339 -32.92 2.20 20.38
N ILE A 340 -34.24 2.16 20.47
CA ILE A 340 -35.10 1.54 19.46
C ILE A 340 -36.05 2.60 18.92
N LEU A 341 -35.95 2.86 17.62
CA LEU A 341 -36.85 3.73 16.86
C LEU A 341 -37.80 2.85 16.05
N THR A 342 -39.10 3.13 16.11
CA THR A 342 -40.14 2.45 15.31
C THR A 342 -40.76 3.40 14.32
N ARG A 343 -40.97 2.95 13.08
CA ARG A 343 -41.64 3.74 12.05
C ARG A 343 -43.08 4.05 12.46
N SER A 344 -43.47 5.33 12.47
CA SER A 344 -44.86 5.71 12.70
C SER A 344 -45.67 5.51 11.41
N GLN A 345 -46.79 4.80 11.52
CA GLN A 345 -47.78 4.81 10.44
C GLN A 345 -48.38 6.21 10.31
N PRO A 346 -48.65 6.70 9.08
CA PRO A 346 -49.31 7.99 8.91
C PRO A 346 -50.68 7.93 9.57
N LEU A 347 -50.93 8.85 10.51
CA LEU A 347 -52.27 9.09 11.07
C LEU A 347 -53.21 9.42 9.90
N GLN A 348 -54.14 8.51 9.59
CA GLN A 348 -55.26 8.84 8.72
C GLN A 348 -56.09 9.92 9.42
N ASN A 349 -56.01 11.15 8.90
CA ASN A 349 -56.86 12.25 9.31
C ASN A 349 -58.33 11.87 9.03
N HIS A 350 -59.05 11.43 10.05
CA HIS A 350 -60.52 11.47 10.04
C HIS A 350 -60.96 12.93 10.08
N VAL A 351 -61.13 13.52 8.90
CA VAL A 351 -61.79 14.82 8.74
C VAL A 351 -63.26 14.66 9.13
N ASN A 352 -63.68 15.50 10.07
CA ASN A 352 -65.01 15.63 10.65
C ASN A 352 -66.15 15.61 9.60
N GLU A 353 -67.09 14.67 9.74
CA GLU A 353 -68.45 14.85 9.23
C GLU A 353 -69.21 15.77 10.18
N VAL A 354 -69.22 17.07 9.87
CA VAL A 354 -70.26 17.99 10.34
C VAL A 354 -71.43 17.85 9.37
N LEU A 355 -72.39 16.99 9.70
CA LEU A 355 -73.67 16.95 8.98
C LEU A 355 -74.50 18.20 9.35
N ARG A 356 -74.71 19.01 8.32
CA ARG A 356 -75.62 20.15 8.26
C ARG A 356 -77.04 19.71 8.62
N ILE A 357 -77.67 20.49 9.50
CA ILE A 357 -79.13 20.53 9.66
C ILE A 357 -79.66 21.38 8.49
N GLU A 358 -80.58 20.84 7.70
CA GLU A 358 -81.46 21.61 6.81
C GLU A 358 -82.91 21.59 7.35
N PRO A 359 -83.69 22.66 7.12
CA PRO A 359 -84.96 22.89 7.80
C PRO A 359 -86.17 22.28 7.06
N ILE A 360 -87.21 21.94 7.81
CA ILE A 360 -88.62 21.93 7.36
C ILE A 360 -89.44 22.72 8.39
#